data_AF-A0A958LEK2-F1
#
_entry.id   AF-A0A958LEK2-F1
#
_cell.length_a   1.000
_cell.length_b   1.000
_cell.length_c   1.000
_cell.angle_alpha   90.00
_cell.angle_beta   90.00
_cell.angle_gamma   90.00
#
_symmetry.space_group_name_H-M   'P 1'
#
loop_
_entity.id
_entity.type
_entity.pdbx_description
1 polymer ?
#
loop_
_entity_poly.entity_id
_entity_poly.type
_entity_poly.pdbx_seq_one_letter_code
_entity_poly.pdbx_strand_id
1 'polypeptide(L)'
;MFDVANKRGRLQELDQEASSPDFWNDPEKAQAVLQQRSELTDLLGDLEWSDARLTDCSVFLELYDESKDEELLVECSNELDGVEERLQALE
;
A
#
# COMPACT_ATOMS: atom_id res chain seq x y z
N MET A 1 -9.32 10.95 3.42
CA MET A 1 -9.42 9.48 3.57
C MET A 1 -9.11 8.87 2.22
N PHE A 2 -7.95 8.21 2.13
CA PHE A 2 -7.24 7.62 0.98
C PHE A 2 -7.84 7.79 -0.45
N ASP A 3 -7.60 8.95 -1.09
CA ASP A 3 -7.80 9.11 -2.54
C ASP A 3 -6.63 8.45 -3.30
N VAL A 4 -6.69 7.12 -3.43
CA VAL A 4 -5.63 6.30 -4.03
C VAL A 4 -5.36 6.71 -5.48
N ALA A 5 -6.40 7.01 -6.26
CA ALA A 5 -6.26 7.40 -7.66
C ALA A 5 -5.50 8.72 -7.79
N ASN A 6 -5.87 9.73 -7.00
CA ASN A 6 -5.16 11.01 -6.98
C ASN A 6 -3.70 10.83 -6.51
N LYS A 7 -3.47 10.04 -5.46
CA LYS A 7 -2.13 9.77 -4.92
C LYS A 7 -1.22 9.05 -5.90
N ARG A 8 -1.74 8.07 -6.65
CA ARG A 8 -1.00 7.43 -7.75
C ARG A 8 -0.66 8.42 -8.86
N GLY A 9 -1.61 9.28 -9.23
CA GLY A 9 -1.36 10.37 -10.20
C GLY A 9 -0.26 11.31 -9.72
N ARG A 10 -0.31 11.72 -8.45
CA ARG A 10 0.74 12.56 -7.84
C ARG A 10 2.10 11.87 -7.81
N LEU A 11 2.14 10.58 -7.47
CA LEU A 11 3.39 9.81 -7.48
C LEU A 11 4.01 9.79 -8.88
N GLN A 12 3.18 9.59 -9.91
CA GLN A 12 3.63 9.61 -11.31
C GLN A 12 4.17 11.00 -11.73
N GLU A 13 3.54 12.09 -11.29
CA GLU A 13 4.06 13.45 -11.50
C GLU A 13 5.43 13.65 -10.85
N LEU A 14 5.60 13.18 -9.60
CA LEU A 14 6.87 13.28 -8.88
C LEU A 14 7.97 12.45 -9.55
N ASP A 15 7.64 11.25 -10.06
CA ASP A 15 8.56 10.42 -10.84
C ASP A 15 9.00 11.13 -12.13
N GLN A 16 8.08 11.80 -12.83
CA GLN A 16 8.42 12.60 -14.01
C GLN A 16 9.32 13.77 -13.66
N GLU A 17 9.02 14.49 -12.58
CA GLU A 17 9.85 15.60 -12.09
C GLU A 17 11.27 15.12 -11.73
N ALA A 18 11.38 13.99 -11.02
CA ALA A 18 12.65 13.38 -10.65
C ALA A 18 13.46 12.85 -11.85
N SER A 19 12.80 12.57 -12.99
CA SER A 19 13.46 12.14 -14.23
C SER A 19 14.04 13.29 -15.06
N SER A 20 13.72 14.54 -14.71
CA SER A 20 14.21 15.72 -15.43
C SER A 20 15.73 15.86 -15.30
N PRO A 21 16.47 16.18 -16.39
CA PRO A 21 17.91 16.43 -16.33
C PRO A 21 18.29 17.56 -15.35
N ASP A 22 17.39 18.53 -15.19
CA ASP A 22 17.58 19.70 -14.34
C ASP A 22 17.14 19.47 -12.88
N PHE A 23 16.63 18.28 -12.56
CA PHE A 23 16.08 17.97 -11.23
C PHE A 23 17.11 18.24 -10.11
N TRP A 24 18.38 17.91 -10.37
CA TRP A 24 19.46 18.06 -9.41
C TRP A 24 20.04 19.48 -9.34
N ASN A 25 19.55 20.43 -10.14
CA ASN A 25 20.02 21.82 -10.12
C ASN A 25 19.57 22.56 -8.85
N ASP A 26 18.51 22.09 -8.19
CA ASP A 26 18.02 22.62 -6.93
C ASP A 26 17.92 21.48 -5.88
N PRO A 27 18.94 21.32 -5.03
CA PRO A 27 18.98 20.25 -4.03
C PRO A 27 17.85 20.31 -3.00
N GLU A 28 17.39 21.49 -2.61
CA GLU A 28 16.29 21.64 -1.63
C GLU A 28 14.97 21.14 -2.25
N LYS A 29 14.72 21.53 -3.50
CA LYS A 29 13.57 21.05 -4.26
C LYS A 29 13.64 19.55 -4.52
N ALA A 30 14.81 19.03 -4.89
CA ALA A 30 15.01 17.61 -5.12
C ALA A 30 14.73 16.78 -3.86
N GLN A 31 15.22 17.23 -2.69
CA GLN A 31 14.95 16.58 -1.42
C GLN A 31 13.45 16.54 -1.10
N ALA A 32 12.73 17.66 -1.29
CA ALA A 32 11.29 17.73 -1.04
C ALA A 32 10.50 16.78 -1.96
N VAL A 33 10.83 16.72 -3.25
CA VAL A 33 10.19 15.82 -4.22
C VAL A 33 10.44 14.36 -3.86
N LEU A 34 11.67 13.98 -3.52
CA LEU A 34 12.02 12.61 -3.14
C LEU A 34 11.34 12.19 -1.82
N GLN A 35 11.25 13.11 -0.86
CA GLN A 35 10.55 12.86 0.39
C GLN A 35 9.05 12.62 0.15
N GLN A 36 8.39 13.52 -0.57
CA GLN A 36 6.97 13.37 -0.90
C GLN A 36 6.70 12.07 -1.69
N ARG A 37 7.62 11.72 -2.60
CA ARG A 37 7.56 10.49 -3.38
C ARG A 37 7.66 9.26 -2.48
N SER A 38 8.59 9.24 -1.53
CA SER A 38 8.74 8.14 -0.56
C SER A 38 7.47 7.96 0.25
N GLU A 39 6.95 9.03 0.84
CA GLU A 39 5.73 9.01 1.65
C GLU A 39 4.52 8.47 0.87
N LEU A 40 4.37 8.86 -0.40
CA LEU A 40 3.32 8.33 -1.26
C LEU A 40 3.55 6.87 -1.67
N THR A 41 4.80 6.48 -1.91
CA THR A 41 5.15 5.11 -2.27
C THR A 41 4.87 4.17 -1.11
N ASP A 42 5.27 4.54 0.11
CA ASP A 42 5.06 3.75 1.32
C ASP A 42 3.55 3.60 1.59
N LEU A 43 2.80 4.70 1.56
CA LEU A 43 1.36 4.69 1.73
C LEU A 43 0.63 3.81 0.70
N LEU A 44 0.98 3.95 -0.59
CA LEU A 44 0.35 3.16 -1.65
C LEU A 44 0.72 1.67 -1.53
N GLY A 45 1.97 1.37 -1.18
CA GLY A 45 2.43 0.01 -0.94
C GLY A 45 1.71 -0.65 0.22
N ASP A 46 1.46 0.08 1.31
CA ASP A 46 0.72 -0.44 2.46
C ASP A 46 -0.74 -0.75 2.10
N LEU A 47 -1.39 0.13 1.33
CA LEU A 47 -2.75 -0.11 0.85
C LEU A 47 -2.84 -1.29 -0.13
N GLU A 48 -1.87 -1.43 -1.03
CA GLU A 48 -1.79 -2.57 -1.97
C GLU A 48 -1.53 -3.89 -1.23
N TRP A 49 -0.67 -3.87 -0.21
CA TRP A 49 -0.44 -5.01 0.66
C TRP A 49 -1.72 -5.40 1.40
N SER A 50 -2.44 -4.43 1.98
CA SER A 50 -3.69 -4.69 2.67
C SER A 50 -4.76 -5.29 1.76
N ASP A 51 -4.90 -4.78 0.52
CA ASP A 51 -5.84 -5.31 -0.48
C ASP A 51 -5.54 -6.77 -0.84
N ALA A 52 -4.25 -7.10 -1.02
CA ALA A 52 -3.82 -8.47 -1.28
C ALA A 52 -4.17 -9.42 -0.13
N ARG A 53 -3.96 -9.00 1.13
CA ARG A 53 -4.30 -9.81 2.32
C ARG A 53 -5.80 -10.04 2.49
N LEU A 54 -6.62 -9.03 2.20
CA LEU A 54 -8.08 -9.18 2.19
C LEU A 54 -8.56 -10.11 1.07
N THR A 55 -7.87 -10.11 -0.07
CA THR A 55 -8.12 -11.07 -1.15
C THR A 55 -7.75 -12.49 -0.73
N ASP A 56 -6.58 -12.67 -0.09
CA ASP A 56 -6.15 -13.98 0.43
C ASP A 56 -7.16 -14.52 1.47
N CYS A 57 -7.66 -13.66 2.38
CA CYS A 57 -8.74 -14.00 3.31
C CYS A 57 -10.00 -14.51 2.59
N SER A 58 -10.39 -13.86 1.50
CA SER A 58 -11.56 -14.27 0.72
C SER A 58 -11.36 -15.68 0.13
N VAL A 59 -10.16 -15.98 -0.35
CA VAL A 59 -9.78 -17.32 -0.83
C VAL A 59 -9.82 -18.35 0.30
N PHE A 60 -9.31 -18.01 1.49
CA PHE A 60 -9.38 -18.92 2.64
C PHE A 60 -10.81 -19.23 3.06
N LEU A 61 -11.71 -18.26 3.03
CA LEU A 61 -13.12 -18.46 3.34
C LEU A 61 -13.84 -19.32 2.29
N GLU A 62 -13.51 -19.15 1.00
CA GLU A 62 -14.01 -20.01 -0.06
C GLU A 62 -13.55 -21.47 0.14
N LEU A 63 -12.26 -21.67 0.41
CA LEU A 63 -11.70 -22.99 0.69
C LEU A 63 -12.30 -23.62 1.95
N TYR A 64 -12.57 -22.82 2.99
CA TYR A 64 -13.24 -23.29 4.20
C TYR A 64 -14.65 -23.81 3.91
N ASP A 65 -15.39 -23.16 3.00
CA ASP A 65 -16.74 -23.63 2.69
C ASP A 65 -16.73 -25.05 2.08
N GLU A 66 -15.70 -25.38 1.32
CA GLU A 66 -15.50 -26.70 0.71
C GLU A 66 -14.92 -27.75 1.69
N SER A 67 -13.87 -27.39 2.43
CA SER A 67 -13.09 -28.33 3.24
C SER A 67 -13.58 -28.46 4.67
N LYS A 68 -14.25 -27.43 5.20
CA LYS A 68 -14.57 -27.23 6.63
C LYS A 68 -13.34 -27.27 7.54
N ASP A 69 -12.16 -26.95 7.00
CA ASP A 69 -10.90 -26.89 7.76
C ASP A 69 -10.78 -25.59 8.56
N GLU A 70 -10.94 -25.68 9.87
CA GLU A 70 -10.88 -24.53 10.78
C GLU A 70 -9.52 -23.82 10.79
N GLU A 71 -8.42 -24.47 10.36
CA GLU A 71 -7.11 -23.81 10.23
C GLU A 71 -7.18 -22.62 9.24
N LEU A 72 -8.01 -22.71 8.20
CA LEU A 72 -8.20 -21.62 7.22
C LEU A 72 -8.83 -20.36 7.85
N LEU A 73 -9.69 -20.54 8.86
CA LEU A 73 -10.27 -19.41 9.59
C LEU A 73 -9.22 -18.71 10.48
N VAL A 74 -8.29 -19.49 11.03
CA VAL A 74 -7.16 -18.95 11.82
C VAL A 74 -6.23 -18.14 10.91
N GLU A 75 -5.87 -18.68 9.74
CA GLU A 75 -5.06 -17.95 8.76
C GLU A 75 -5.75 -16.64 8.31
N CYS A 76 -7.05 -16.69 8.02
CA CYS A 76 -7.83 -15.49 7.70
C CYS A 76 -7.81 -14.46 8.84
N SER A 77 -7.96 -14.88 10.10
CA SER A 77 -7.92 -13.98 11.25
C SER A 77 -6.55 -13.30 11.37
N ASN A 78 -5.46 -14.05 11.21
CA ASN A 78 -4.10 -13.52 11.30
C ASN A 78 -3.83 -12.46 10.22
N GLU A 79 -4.31 -12.69 9.01
CA GLU A 79 -4.16 -11.72 7.92
C GLU A 79 -4.97 -10.44 8.19
N LEU A 80 -6.19 -10.57 8.74
CA LEU A 80 -7.01 -9.41 9.14
C LEU A 80 -6.36 -8.60 10.25
N ASP A 81 -5.81 -9.25 11.27
CA ASP A 81 -5.10 -8.59 12.37
C ASP A 81 -3.89 -7.80 11.83
N GLY A 82 -3.11 -8.41 10.92
CA GLY A 82 -2.00 -7.73 10.27
C GLY A 82 -2.42 -6.53 9.42
N VAL A 83 -3.56 -6.62 8.71
CA VAL A 83 -4.14 -5.50 7.97
C VAL A 83 -4.55 -4.37 8.91
N GLU A 84 -5.22 -4.68 10.01
CA GLU A 84 -5.63 -3.69 11.00
C GLU A 84 -4.43 -2.96 11.60
N GLU A 85 -3.40 -3.68 12.04
CA GLU A 85 -2.18 -3.08 12.59
C GLU A 85 -1.51 -2.13 11.60
N ARG A 86 -1.43 -2.53 10.33
CA ARG A 86 -0.80 -1.72 9.28
C ARG A 86 -1.60 -0.47 8.95
N LEU A 87 -2.92 -0.57 8.88
CA LEU A 87 -3.80 0.57 8.63
C LEU A 87 -3.81 1.56 9.81
N GLN A 88 -3.77 1.07 11.05
CA GLN A 88 -3.67 1.93 12.24
C GLN A 88 -2.35 2.71 12.28
N ALA A 89 -1.26 2.14 11.76
CA ALA A 89 0.02 2.84 11.66
C ALA A 89 0.02 3.97 10.61
N LEU A 90 -0.99 4.02 9.72
CA LEU A 90 -1.15 5.04 8.68
C LEU A 90 -2.06 6.21 9.09
N GLU A 91 -2.83 6.08 10.18
CA GLU A 91 -3.68 7.14 10.76
C GLU A 91 -2.87 8.14 11.60
#